data_AF-A0A9W3XMF4-F1
#
_entry.id   AF-A0A9W3XMF4-F1
#
_cell.length_a   1.000
_cell.length_b   1.000
_cell.length_c   1.000
_cell.angle_alpha   90.00
_cell.angle_beta   90.00
_cell.angle_gamma   90.00
#
_symmetry.space_group_name_H-M   'P 1'
#
loop_
_entity.id
_entity.type
_entity.pdbx_description
1 polymer ?
#
loop_
_entity_poly.entity_id
_entity_poly.type
_entity_poly.pdbx_seq_one_letter_code
_entity_poly.pdbx_strand_id
1 'polypeptide(L)'
;MRLKQFKKMLDQGAIPIDLTDQFGKPLRQFDKIQYENEFYLIIWHPIYKEFVGSHETGDWIPYTDLHQSVWIENLKEHYASKN
;
A
#
# COMPACT_ATOMS: atom_id res chain seq x y z
N MET A 1 10.33 13.27 -9.23
CA MET A 1 9.87 12.23 -10.20
C MET A 1 9.00 12.89 -11.27
N ARG A 2 9.01 12.44 -12.54
CA ARG A 2 8.01 12.93 -13.52
C ARG A 2 6.67 12.28 -13.17
N LEU A 3 5.61 13.08 -12.99
CA LEU A 3 4.22 12.64 -12.72
C LEU A 3 3.77 11.41 -13.55
N LYS A 4 4.29 11.27 -14.77
CA LYS A 4 4.09 10.12 -15.65
C LYS A 4 4.44 8.76 -15.04
N GLN A 5 5.53 8.66 -14.27
CA GLN A 5 5.93 7.41 -13.61
C GLN A 5 5.01 7.06 -12.45
N PHE A 6 4.54 8.06 -11.69
CA PHE A 6 3.62 7.87 -10.58
C PHE A 6 2.31 7.29 -11.10
N LYS A 7 1.76 7.97 -12.11
CA LYS A 7 0.53 7.55 -12.77
C LYS A 7 0.65 6.12 -13.32
N LYS A 8 1.76 5.80 -13.99
CA LYS A 8 2.02 4.44 -14.49
C LYS A 8 2.02 3.39 -13.37
N MET A 9 2.51 3.69 -12.17
CA MET A 9 2.47 2.76 -11.04
C MET A 9 1.06 2.58 -10.49
N LEU A 10 0.29 3.68 -10.36
CA LEU A 10 -1.10 3.61 -9.91
C LEU A 10 -2.00 2.85 -10.91
N ASP A 11 -1.77 3.05 -12.21
CA ASP A 11 -2.52 2.42 -13.29
C ASP A 11 -2.38 0.88 -13.29
N GLN A 12 -1.29 0.34 -12.72
CA GLN A 12 -1.09 -1.11 -12.59
C GLN A 12 -2.06 -1.77 -11.58
N GLY A 13 -2.68 -1.00 -10.69
CA GLY A 13 -3.67 -1.53 -9.75
C GLY A 13 -3.11 -2.30 -8.57
N ALA A 14 -3.85 -3.32 -8.12
CA ALA A 14 -3.56 -4.10 -6.92
C ALA A 14 -2.43 -5.10 -7.18
N ILE A 15 -1.23 -4.59 -7.45
CA ILE A 15 -0.03 -5.39 -7.72
C ILE A 15 0.60 -5.86 -6.41
N PRO A 16 1.15 -7.09 -6.36
CA PRO A 16 1.98 -7.56 -5.25
C PRO A 16 3.18 -6.65 -5.01
N ILE A 17 3.57 -6.51 -3.74
CA ILE A 17 4.77 -5.76 -3.32
C ILE A 17 5.90 -6.66 -2.79
N ASP A 18 5.79 -7.97 -3.03
CA ASP A 18 6.74 -9.00 -2.59
C ASP A 18 6.99 -9.03 -1.07
N LEU A 19 5.99 -8.62 -0.28
CA LEU A 19 5.94 -8.78 1.18
C LEU A 19 4.66 -9.49 1.59
N THR A 20 4.69 -10.05 2.79
CA THR A 20 3.50 -10.51 3.51
C THR A 20 3.31 -9.68 4.77
N ASP A 21 2.08 -9.59 5.25
CA ASP A 21 1.75 -9.08 6.57
C ASP A 21 2.23 -10.04 7.68
N GLN A 22 1.99 -9.69 8.95
CA GLN A 22 2.45 -10.49 10.09
C GLN A 22 1.83 -11.89 10.18
N PHE A 23 0.73 -12.13 9.46
CA PHE A 23 0.02 -13.41 9.39
C PHE A 23 0.27 -14.17 8.08
N GLY A 24 1.20 -13.70 7.25
CA GLY A 24 1.56 -14.34 5.98
C GLY A 24 0.63 -13.98 4.82
N LYS A 25 -0.27 -13.00 4.96
CA LYS A 25 -1.11 -12.51 3.85
C LYS A 25 -0.23 -11.71 2.88
N PRO A 26 -0.18 -12.05 1.58
CA PRO A 26 0.56 -11.26 0.61
C PRO A 26 0.01 -9.83 0.49
N LEU A 27 0.89 -8.85 0.63
CA LEU A 27 0.57 -7.43 0.54
C LEU A 27 0.62 -6.93 -0.89
N ARG A 28 -0.26 -5.99 -1.20
CA ARG A 28 -0.46 -5.40 -2.53
C ARG A 28 -0.66 -3.90 -2.44
N GLN A 29 -0.38 -3.20 -3.53
CA GLN A 29 -0.79 -1.80 -3.67
C GLN A 29 -2.31 -1.66 -3.47
N PHE A 30 -2.71 -0.58 -2.81
CA PHE A 30 -4.08 -0.28 -2.37
C PHE A 30 -4.62 -1.17 -1.24
N ASP A 31 -3.80 -2.01 -0.62
CA ASP A 31 -4.18 -2.63 0.64
C ASP A 31 -4.24 -1.57 1.74
N LYS A 32 -5.37 -1.55 2.44
CA LYS A 32 -5.52 -0.95 3.76
C LYS A 32 -4.94 -1.93 4.77
N ILE A 33 -3.98 -1.45 5.56
CA ILE A 33 -3.30 -2.21 6.60
C ILE A 33 -3.43 -1.50 7.94
N GLN A 34 -3.37 -2.24 9.03
CA GLN A 34 -3.30 -1.70 10.40
C GLN A 34 -1.89 -1.88 10.96
N TYR A 35 -1.33 -0.83 11.54
CA TYR A 35 -0.01 -0.83 12.19
C TYR A 35 -0.06 0.15 13.37
N GLU A 36 0.41 -0.28 14.56
CA GLU A 36 0.41 0.55 15.78
C GLU A 36 -0.94 1.25 16.09
N ASN A 37 -2.06 0.56 15.86
CA ASN A 37 -3.45 1.03 16.01
C ASN A 37 -3.94 2.04 14.97
N GLU A 38 -3.11 2.46 14.02
CA GLU A 38 -3.48 3.35 12.92
C GLU A 38 -3.67 2.58 11.60
N PHE A 39 -4.36 3.21 10.65
CA PHE A 39 -4.61 2.62 9.33
C PHE A 39 -3.80 3.31 8.24
N TYR A 40 -3.11 2.51 7.44
CA TYR A 40 -2.27 2.99 6.36
C TYR A 40 -2.70 2.39 5.02
N LEU A 41 -2.42 3.10 3.94
CA LEU A 41 -2.64 2.63 2.58
C LEU A 41 -1.31 2.32 1.91
N ILE A 42 -1.15 1.09 1.42
CA ILE A 42 0.05 0.74 0.65
C ILE A 42 0.02 1.44 -0.71
N ILE A 43 0.98 2.33 -0.96
CA ILE A 43 1.15 3.04 -2.24
C ILE A 43 2.62 3.13 -2.64
N TRP A 44 2.86 3.28 -3.94
CA TRP A 44 4.20 3.56 -4.45
C TRP A 44 4.65 4.99 -4.10
N HIS A 45 5.71 5.15 -3.32
CA HIS A 45 6.26 6.46 -2.98
C HIS A 45 7.21 6.97 -4.08
N PRO A 46 6.90 8.10 -4.74
CA PRO A 46 7.61 8.55 -5.92
C PRO A 46 9.02 9.11 -5.68
N ILE A 47 9.30 9.56 -4.45
CA ILE A 47 10.60 10.13 -4.07
C ILE A 47 11.56 8.99 -3.68
N TYR A 48 11.09 8.04 -2.88
CA TYR A 48 11.90 6.94 -2.36
C TYR A 48 11.97 5.75 -3.33
N LYS A 49 11.06 5.69 -4.32
CA LYS A 49 10.97 4.61 -5.32
C LYS A 49 10.79 3.23 -4.68
N GLU A 50 9.89 3.17 -3.71
CA GLU A 50 9.51 1.95 -2.98
C GLU A 50 8.03 2.01 -2.61
N PHE A 51 7.47 0.88 -2.16
CA PHE A 51 6.14 0.88 -1.57
C PHE A 51 6.22 1.27 -0.09
N VAL A 52 5.27 2.09 0.35
CA VAL A 52 5.16 2.53 1.74
C VAL A 52 3.72 2.40 2.21
N GLY A 53 3.53 2.28 3.52
CA GLY A 53 2.23 2.45 4.15
C GLY A 53 2.02 3.94 4.38
N SER A 54 1.21 4.60 3.56
CA SER A 54 0.96 6.03 3.66
C SER A 54 -0.19 6.32 4.61
N HIS A 55 0.00 7.31 5.47
CA HIS A 55 -1.03 7.84 6.36
C HIS A 55 -1.61 9.17 5.83
N GLU A 56 -2.80 9.55 6.28
CA GLU A 56 -3.44 10.80 5.87
C GLU A 56 -2.75 12.06 6.46
N THR A 57 -2.03 11.91 7.57
CA THR A 57 -1.24 13.00 8.19
C THR A 57 0.01 13.36 7.38
N GLY A 58 0.37 12.55 6.38
CA GLY A 58 1.62 12.66 5.65
C GLY A 58 2.76 11.82 6.23
N ASP A 59 2.54 11.12 7.35
CA ASP A 59 3.46 10.10 7.86
C ASP A 59 3.43 8.84 6.97
N TRP A 60 4.49 8.04 7.06
CA TRP A 60 4.54 6.75 6.36
C TRP A 60 5.33 5.69 7.13
N ILE A 61 4.97 4.44 6.88
CA ILE A 61 5.71 3.25 7.28
C ILE A 61 6.63 2.85 6.12
N PRO A 62 7.95 2.67 6.35
CA PRO A 62 8.88 2.26 5.31
C PRO A 62 8.58 0.82 4.84
N TYR A 63 9.03 0.49 3.63
CA TYR A 63 8.83 -0.85 3.04
C TYR A 63 9.23 -1.98 3.98
N THR A 64 10.38 -1.81 4.66
CA THR A 64 10.95 -2.81 5.57
C THR A 64 10.06 -3.14 6.75
N ASP A 65 9.16 -2.24 7.17
CA ASP A 65 8.34 -2.42 8.38
C ASP A 65 6.92 -2.86 8.05
N LEU A 66 6.52 -2.86 6.77
CA LEU A 66 5.17 -3.28 6.34
C LEU A 66 4.84 -4.72 6.74
N HIS A 67 5.84 -5.58 6.92
CA HIS A 67 5.63 -6.97 7.35
C HIS A 67 5.07 -7.08 8.78
N GLN A 68 5.15 -6.03 9.57
CA GLN A 68 4.60 -5.99 10.93
C GLN A 68 3.11 -5.61 10.96
N SER A 69 2.56 -5.19 9.82
CA SER A 69 1.16 -4.76 9.73
C SER A 69 0.18 -5.93 9.68
N VAL A 70 -1.12 -5.63 9.83
CA VAL A 70 -2.24 -6.55 9.60
C VAL A 70 -3.00 -6.12 8.35
N TRP A 71 -3.19 -7.03 7.40
CA TRP A 71 -4.02 -6.75 6.22
C TRP A 71 -5.51 -6.65 6.60
N ILE A 72 -6.20 -5.64 6.09
CA ILE A 72 -7.64 -5.41 6.33
C ILE A 72 -8.46 -5.67 5.06
N GLU A 73 -8.20 -4.90 4.00
CA GLU A 73 -8.89 -5.03 2.72
C GLU A 73 -8.08 -4.39 1.59
N ASN A 74 -8.35 -4.74 0.33
CA ASN A 74 -7.85 -3.99 -0.81
C ASN A 74 -8.91 -2.98 -1.27
N LEU A 75 -8.60 -1.69 -1.18
CA LEU A 75 -9.57 -0.65 -1.53
C LEU A 75 -9.90 -0.67 -3.03
N LYS A 76 -8.96 -1.01 -3.91
CA LYS A 76 -9.23 -1.07 -5.36
C LYS A 76 -10.23 -2.17 -5.71
N GLU A 77 -10.12 -3.33 -5.06
CA GLU A 77 -11.08 -4.44 -5.21
C GLU A 77 -12.44 -4.09 -4.59
N HIS A 78 -12.44 -3.48 -3.40
CA HIS A 78 -13.65 -3.03 -2.72
C HIS A 78 -14.50 -2.11 -3.60
N TYR A 79 -13.89 -1.08 -4.20
CA TYR A 79 -14.61 -0.15 -5.07
C TYR A 79 -14.94 -0.74 -6.45
N ALA A 80 -14.14 -1.68 -6.96
CA ALA A 80 -14.47 -2.38 -8.20
C ALA A 80 -15.71 -3.26 -8.06
N SER A 81 -15.94 -3.87 -6.88
CA SER A 81 -17.13 -4.70 -6.60
C SER A 81 -18.43 -3.92 -6.39
N LYS A 82 -18.36 -2.59 -6.25
CA LYS A 82 -19.52 -1.71 -5.98
C LYS A 82 -20.06 -1.01 -7.23
N ASN A 83 -19.45 -1.21 -8.39
CA ASN A 83 -19.87 -0.69 -9.70
C ASN A 83 -20.32 -1.84 -10.60
#